data_AF-A0A562LCZ6-F1
#
_entry.id   AF-A0A562LCZ6-F1
#
_cell.length_a   1.000
_cell.length_b   1.000
_cell.length_c   1.000
_cell.angle_alpha   90.00
_cell.angle_beta   90.00
_cell.angle_gamma   90.00
#
_symmetry.space_group_name_H-M   'P 1'
#
loop_
_entity.id
_entity.type
_entity.pdbx_description
1 polymer ?
#
loop_
_entity_poly.entity_id
_entity_poly.type
_entity_poly.pdbx_seq_one_letter_code
_entity_poly.pdbx_strand_id
1 'polypeptide(L)' 'MVDPIGSVIDYLVEPLIMTVGRGVLKLFGVRRPHEIAALFAGIGFWALVAILVWAAVLGW' A
#
# COMPACT_ATOMS: atom_id res chain seq x y z
N MET A 1 9.02 -25.47 -2.29
CA MET A 1 8.68 -25.11 -0.90
C MET A 1 8.25 -23.67 -0.95
N VAL A 2 6.98 -23.40 -0.67
CA VAL A 2 6.48 -22.02 -0.61
C VAL A 2 6.83 -21.53 0.79
N ASP A 3 7.69 -20.53 0.90
CA ASP A 3 8.02 -19.96 2.20
C ASP A 3 6.73 -19.39 2.81
N PRO A 4 6.30 -19.85 3.99
CA PRO A 4 5.04 -19.41 4.58
C PRO A 4 5.02 -17.90 4.81
N ILE A 5 6.20 -17.30 5.04
CA ILE A 5 6.38 -15.85 5.14
C ILE A 5 6.13 -15.17 3.79
N GLY A 6 6.63 -15.72 2.68
CA GLY A 6 6.42 -15.19 1.34
C GLY A 6 4.94 -15.19 0.95
N SER A 7 4.22 -16.27 1.24
CA SER A 7 2.77 -16.32 0.99
C SER A 7 1.99 -15.33 1.85
N VAL A 8 2.35 -15.14 3.12
CA VAL A 8 1.69 -14.15 3.97
C VAL A 8 1.97 -12.74 3.46
N ILE A 9 3.21 -12.45 3.05
CA ILE A 9 3.58 -11.17 2.47
C ILE A 9 2.78 -10.91 1.19
N ASP A 10 2.72 -11.86 0.25
CA ASP A 10 1.92 -11.68 -0.98
C ASP A 10 0.43 -11.48 -0.67
N TYR A 11 -0.11 -12.27 0.26
CA TYR A 11 -1.52 -12.19 0.65
C TYR A 11 -1.87 -10.88 1.37
N LEU A 12 -0.90 -10.22 2.01
CA LEU A 12 -1.08 -8.90 2.58
C LEU A 12 -0.82 -7.82 1.53
N VAL A 13 0.30 -7.88 0.81
CA VAL A 13 0.76 -6.86 -0.14
C VAL A 13 -0.23 -6.67 -1.28
N GLU A 14 -0.77 -7.74 -1.84
CA GLU A 14 -1.68 -7.63 -2.98
C GLU A 14 -2.98 -6.87 -2.63
N PRO A 15 -3.72 -7.22 -1.55
CA PRO A 15 -4.86 -6.41 -1.12
C PRO A 15 -4.45 -5.10 -0.45
N LEU A 16 -3.44 -5.05 0.42
CA LEU A 16 -3.11 -3.81 1.14
C LEU A 16 -2.47 -2.75 0.24
N ILE A 17 -1.57 -3.12 -0.67
CA ILE A 17 -0.80 -2.14 -1.43
C ILE A 17 -1.47 -1.88 -2.77
N MET A 18 -1.78 -2.92 -3.56
CA MET A 18 -2.36 -2.69 -4.89
C MET A 18 -3.80 -2.23 -4.83
N THR A 19 -4.65 -2.81 -3.96
CA THR A 19 -6.06 -2.40 -3.90
C THR A 19 -6.21 -1.00 -3.34
N VAL A 20 -5.46 -0.66 -2.28
CA VAL A 20 -5.42 0.70 -1.74
C VAL A 20 -4.84 1.68 -2.74
N GLY A 21 -3.72 1.34 -3.40
CA GLY A 21 -3.11 2.20 -4.42
C GLY A 21 -4.02 2.47 -5.61
N ARG A 22 -4.77 1.46 -6.10
CA ARG A 22 -5.83 1.65 -7.11
C ARG A 22 -6.96 2.51 -6.56
N GLY A 23 -7.34 2.34 -5.30
CA GLY A 23 -8.35 3.15 -4.62
C GLY A 23 -7.96 4.63 -4.54
N VAL A 24 -6.74 4.92 -4.08
CA VAL A 24 -6.16 6.26 -4.02
C VAL A 24 -6.15 6.89 -5.42
N LEU A 25 -5.64 6.19 -6.42
CA LEU A 25 -5.61 6.70 -7.80
C LEU A 25 -7.01 6.97 -8.38
N LYS A 26 -7.99 6.10 -8.08
CA LYS A 26 -9.39 6.35 -8.44
C LYS A 26 -9.96 7.59 -7.75
N LEU A 27 -9.60 7.83 -6.49
CA LEU A 27 -9.99 9.02 -5.74
C LEU A 27 -9.49 10.31 -6.43
N PHE A 28 -8.27 10.25 -6.98
CA PHE A 28 -7.67 11.33 -7.77
C PHE A 28 -8.13 11.37 -9.25
N GLY A 29 -9.14 10.58 -9.63
CA GLY A 29 -9.78 10.65 -10.95
C GLY A 29 -9.18 9.72 -12.02
N VAL A 30 -8.24 8.85 -11.67
CA VAL A 30 -7.63 7.92 -12.62
C VAL A 30 -8.53 6.68 -12.79
N ARG A 31 -9.29 6.64 -13.90
CA ARG A 31 -10.24 5.55 -14.22
C ARG A 31 -9.57 4.20 -14.54
N ARG A 32 -8.39 4.20 -15.16
CA ARG A 32 -7.59 3.01 -15.46
C ARG A 32 -6.17 3.19 -14.92
N PRO A 33 -5.96 3.00 -13.61
CA PRO A 33 -4.64 3.16 -13.03
C PRO A 33 -3.70 2.08 -13.58
N HIS A 34 -2.56 2.53 -14.11
CA HIS A 34 -1.48 1.64 -14.51
C HIS A 34 -0.98 0.87 -13.29
N GLU A 35 -0.62 -0.40 -13.46
CA GLU A 35 -0.29 -1.30 -12.35
C GLU A 35 0.89 -0.77 -11.51
N ILE A 36 1.93 -0.28 -12.18
CA ILE A 36 3.08 0.40 -11.56
C ILE A 36 2.64 1.63 -10.76
N ALA A 37 1.74 2.46 -11.30
CA ALA A 37 1.26 3.64 -10.58
C ALA A 37 0.48 3.26 -9.32
N ALA A 38 -0.33 2.20 -9.37
CA ALA A 38 -1.04 1.70 -8.20
C ALA A 38 -0.07 1.18 -7.13
N LEU A 39 1.00 0.51 -7.52
CA LEU A 39 2.07 0.09 -6.63
C LEU A 39 2.74 1.28 -5.94
N PHE A 40 3.17 2.30 -6.70
CA PHE A 40 3.78 3.50 -6.12
C PHE A 40 2.81 4.29 -5.22
N ALA A 41 1.54 4.41 -5.61
CA ALA A 41 0.52 5.08 -4.80
C ALA A 41 0.26 4.31 -3.49
N GLY A 42 0.20 2.98 -3.55
CA GLY A 42 0.04 2.12 -2.38
C GLY A 42 1.25 2.22 -1.44
N ILE A 43 2.47 2.13 -1.98
CA ILE A 43 3.71 2.26 -1.19
C ILE A 43 3.79 3.65 -0.55
N GLY A 44 3.52 4.72 -1.30
CA GLY A 44 3.54 6.09 -0.77
C GLY A 44 2.52 6.30 0.34
N PHE A 45 1.30 5.77 0.18
CA PHE A 45 0.27 5.80 1.22
C PHE A 45 0.73 5.07 2.48
N TRP A 46 1.26 3.84 2.36
CA TRP A 46 1.70 3.07 3.50
C TRP A 46 2.94 3.64 4.18
N ALA A 47 3.86 4.26 3.43
CA ALA A 47 4.99 4.99 3.99
C ALA A 47 4.51 6.17 4.84
N LEU A 48 3.50 6.91 4.36
CA LEU A 48 2.88 7.99 5.13
C LEU A 48 2.21 7.44 6.40
N VAL A 49 1.46 6.35 6.31
CA VAL A 49 0.84 5.67 7.47
C VAL A 49 1.90 5.25 8.48
N ALA A 50 3.01 4.66 8.04
CA ALA A 50 4.11 4.26 8.92
C ALA A 50 4.73 5.46 9.64
N ILE A 51 4.93 6.58 8.93
CA ILE A 51 5.42 7.84 9.53
C ILE A 51 4.42 8.39 10.55
N LEU A 52 3.11 8.37 10.23
CA LEU A 52 2.06 8.82 11.15
C LEU A 52 1.98 7.95 12.41
N VAL A 53 2.05 6.62 12.26
CA VAL A 53 2.08 5.69 13.39
C VAL A 53 3.33 5.95 14.23
N TRP A 54 4.48 6.13 13.60
CA TRP A 54 5.72 6.45 14.28
C TRP A 54 5.65 7.77 15.06
N ALA A 55 5.12 8.83 14.44
CA ALA A 55 4.90 10.12 15.08
C ALA A 55 3.94 10.01 16.27
N ALA A 56 2.81 9.31 16.11
CA ALA A 56 1.84 9.08 17.17
C ALA A 56 2.42 8.27 18.34
N VAL A 57 3.23 7.25 18.06
CA VAL A 57 3.92 6.44 19.09
C VAL A 57 4.96 7.27 19.85
N LEU A 58 5.68 8.15 19.15
CA LEU A 58 6.64 9.07 19.78
C LEU A 58 5.99 10.28 20.46
N GLY A 59 4.66 10.45 20.34
CA GLY A 59 3.91 11.54 20.97
C GLY A 59 4.17 12.92 20.35
N TRP A 60 4.50 12.96 19.04
CA TRP A 60 4.64 14.19 18.26
C TRP A 60 3.28 14.77 17.84
#